data_AF-A0A1A7C2R5-F1
#
_entry.id   AF-A0A1A7C2R5-F1
#
_cell.length_a   1.000
_cell.length_b   1.000
_cell.length_c   1.000
_cell.angle_alpha   90.00
_cell.angle_beta   90.00
_cell.angle_gamma   90.00
#
_symmetry.space_group_name_H-M   'P 1'
#
loop_
_entity.id
_entity.type
_entity.pdbx_description
1 polymer ?
#
loop_
_entity_poly.entity_id
_entity_poly.type
_entity_poly.pdbx_seq_one_letter_code
_entity_poly.pdbx_strand_id
1 'polypeptide(L)' 'MSQALHSQARTTHLVRDEIRNSTLSQRELAERYNVSRLTIRKWQNRDSAEDLSHRPRTMHTTL' A
#
# COMPACT_ATOMS: atom_id res chain seq x y z
N MET A 1 -6.64 11.37 -8.16
CA MET A 1 -7.95 10.81 -7.73
C MET A 1 -7.99 10.85 -6.21
N SER A 2 -9.03 11.41 -5.60
CA SER A 2 -9.15 11.50 -4.14
C SER A 2 -9.42 10.12 -3.56
N GLN A 3 -8.41 9.48 -2.99
CA GLN A 3 -8.62 8.25 -2.22
C GLN A 3 -9.30 8.62 -0.90
N ALA A 4 -10.55 8.16 -0.75
CA ALA A 4 -11.32 8.36 0.47
C ALA A 4 -10.61 7.64 1.62
N LEU A 5 -9.88 8.40 2.43
CA LEU A 5 -9.12 7.86 3.53
C LEU A 5 -10.03 7.68 4.74
N HIS A 6 -10.10 6.45 5.25
CA HIS A 6 -10.78 6.19 6.52
C HIS A 6 -10.00 6.85 7.67
N SER A 7 -10.71 7.46 8.63
CA SER A 7 -10.10 8.21 9.74
C SER A 7 -9.10 7.39 10.58
N GLN A 8 -9.30 6.08 10.67
CA GLN A 8 -8.42 5.16 11.41
C GLN A 8 -7.45 4.38 10.51
N ALA A 9 -7.34 4.71 9.22
CA ALA A 9 -6.43 4.03 8.32
C ALA A 9 -4.97 4.32 8.69
N ARG A 10 -4.27 3.34 9.25
CA ARG A 10 -2.85 3.45 9.61
C ARG A 10 -1.90 3.42 8.40
N THR A 11 -2.30 2.81 7.29
CA THR A 11 -1.47 2.68 6.07
C THR A 11 -2.07 3.50 4.93
N THR A 12 -1.76 4.79 4.94
CA THR A 12 -2.15 5.75 3.92
C THR A 12 -1.20 5.68 2.71
N HIS A 13 -1.57 6.29 1.58
CA HIS A 13 -0.70 6.36 0.40
C HIS A 13 0.63 7.04 0.68
N LEU A 14 0.61 8.10 1.50
CA LEU A 14 1.81 8.80 1.94
C LEU A 14 2.75 7.86 2.71
N VAL A 15 2.21 7.07 3.65
CA VAL A 15 3.01 6.09 4.42
C VAL A 15 3.54 4.98 3.52
N ARG A 16 2.76 4.51 2.55
CA ARG A 16 3.20 3.48 1.59
C ARG A 16 4.35 3.98 0.71
N ASP A 17 4.26 5.23 0.25
CA ASP A 17 5.30 5.87 -0.56
C ASP A 17 6.57 6.14 0.27
N GLU A 18 6.42 6.59 1.52
CA GLU A 18 7.55 6.74 2.44
C GLU A 18 8.24 5.40 2.72
N ILE A 19 7.47 4.33 2.96
CA ILE A 19 8.02 2.98 3.15
C ILE A 19 8.84 2.53 1.94
N ARG A 20 8.40 2.84 0.72
CA ARG A 20 9.15 2.53 -0.50
C ARG A 20 10.44 3.33 -0.59
N ASN A 21 10.36 4.63 -0.40
CA ASN A 21 11.50 5.54 -0.60
C ASN A 21 12.51 5.48 0.56
N SER A 22 12.12 4.92 1.71
CA SER A 22 12.98 4.76 2.86
C SER A 22 14.06 3.69 2.67
N THR A 23 15.28 4.00 3.07
CA THR A 23 16.42 3.08 3.14
C THR A 23 16.56 2.40 4.51
N LEU A 24 15.64 2.69 5.44
CA LEU A 24 15.63 2.16 6.80
C LEU A 24 15.32 0.66 6.83
N SER A 25 15.70 0.01 7.94
CA SER A 25 15.39 -1.41 8.10
C SER A 25 13.88 -1.63 8.25
N GLN A 26 13.39 -2.78 7.80
CA GLN A 26 11.98 -3.16 7.94
C GLN A 26 11.50 -3.18 9.40
N ARG A 27 12.42 -3.38 10.36
CA ARG A 27 12.12 -3.41 11.79
C ARG A 27 11.81 -2.02 12.31
N GLU A 28 12.65 -1.04 11.97
CA GLU A 28 12.48 0.36 12.37
C GLU A 28 11.21 0.97 11.78
N LEU A 29 10.91 0.67 10.51
CA LEU A 29 9.67 1.12 9.86
C LEU A 29 8.43 0.48 10.51
N ALA A 30 8.50 -0.80 10.87
CA ALA A 30 7.41 -1.48 11.55
C ALA A 30 7.11 -0.87 12.93
N GLU A 31 8.15 -0.53 13.68
CA GLU A 31 8.05 0.14 14.99
C GLU A 31 7.50 1.57 14.83
N ARG A 32 8.03 2.37 13.89
CA ARG A 32 7.58 3.75 13.64
C ARG A 32 6.09 3.82 13.26
N TYR A 33 5.65 2.96 12.36
CA TYR A 33 4.28 2.97 11.85
C TYR A 33 3.32 2.07 12.67
N ASN A 34 3.84 1.36 13.67
CA ASN A 34 3.11 0.37 14.47
C ASN A 34 2.33 -0.62 13.57
N VAL A 35 3.00 -1.13 12.54
CA VAL A 35 2.47 -2.10 11.57
C VAL A 35 3.34 -3.35 11.54
N SER A 36 2.82 -4.43 10.96
CA SER A 36 3.58 -5.67 10.85
C SER A 36 4.75 -5.52 9.85
N ARG A 37 5.86 -6.23 10.10
CA ARG A 37 6.99 -6.32 9.17
C ARG A 37 6.57 -6.88 7.81
N LEU A 38 5.58 -7.77 7.77
CA LEU A 38 5.00 -8.31 6.54
C LEU A 38 4.33 -7.20 5.72
N THR A 39 3.65 -6.26 6.38
CA THR A 39 3.06 -5.09 5.73
C THR A 39 4.13 -4.20 5.11
N ILE A 40 5.22 -3.91 5.84
CA ILE A 40 6.36 -3.13 5.32
C ILE A 40 6.97 -3.82 4.10
N ARG A 41 7.31 -5.10 4.21
CA ARG A 41 7.88 -5.90 3.12
C ARG A 41 6.95 -5.93 1.89
N LYS A 42 5.65 -6.07 2.10
CA LYS A 42 4.65 -6.05 1.03
C LYS A 42 4.70 -4.73 0.27
N TRP A 43 4.77 -3.59 0.95
CA TRP A 43 4.76 -2.27 0.31
C TRP A 43 6.11 -1.89 -0.32
N GLN A 44 7.22 -2.32 0.27
CA GLN A 44 8.55 -2.17 -0.36
C GLN A 44 8.65 -2.88 -1.72
N ASN A 45 8.03 -4.06 -1.84
CA ASN A 45 8.10 -4.87 -3.06
C ASN A 45 7.04 -4.52 -4.12
N ARG A 46 6.19 -3.52 -3.89
CA ARG A 46 5.14 -3.11 -4.85
C ARG A 46 5.71 -2.07 -5.79
N ASP A 47 5.16 -2.00 -7.01
CA ASP A 47 5.53 -1.00 -8.04
C ASP A 47 4.70 0.28 -7.99
N SER A 48 3.49 0.25 -7.39
CA SER A 48 2.66 1.45 -7.15
C SER A 48 2.17 1.54 -5.71
N ALA A 49 2.01 2.77 -5.20
CA ALA A 49 1.34 3.04 -3.93
C ALA A 49 -0.17 3.22 -4.11
N GLU A 50 -0.63 3.51 -5.34
CA GLU A 50 -2.04 3.62 -5.67
C GLU A 50 -2.75 2.26 -5.64
N ASP A 51 -4.02 2.29 -5.28
CA ASP A 51 -4.88 1.11 -5.38
C ASP A 51 -5.27 0.93 -6.85
N LEU A 52 -4.92 -0.24 -7.40
CA LEU A 52 -5.32 -0.60 -8.76
C LEU A 52 -6.82 -0.88 -8.82
N SER A 53 -7.40 -0.61 -9.98
CA SER A 53 -8.78 -0.97 -10.26
C SER A 53 -8.99 -2.47 -10.07
N HIS A 54 -10.03 -2.83 -9.31
CA HIS A 54 -10.48 -4.23 -9.18
C HIS A 54 -11.25 -4.70 -10.42
N ARG A 55 -11.47 -3.83 -11.41
CA ARG A 55 -12.19 -4.21 -12.63
C ARG A 55 -11.36 -5.18 -13.45
N PRO A 56 -11.96 -6.27 -13.96
CA PRO A 56 -11.27 -7.17 -14.85
C PRO A 56 -10.84 -6.43 -16.11
N ARG A 57 -9.63 -6.73 -16.60
CA ARG A 57 -9.12 -6.14 -17.85
C ARG A 57 -9.92 -6.58 -19.08
N THR A 58 -10.44 -7.80 -19.03
CA THR A 58 -11.27 -8.39 -20.09
C THR A 58 -12.53 -8.95 -19.46
N MET A 59 -13.69 -8.53 -19.97
CA MET A 59 -14.98 -9.10 -19.56
C MET A 59 -15.35 -10.24 -20.51
N HIS A 60 -15.39 -11.46 -19.98
CA HIS A 60 -15.98 -12.59 -20.68
C HIS A 60 -17.47 -12.62 -20.35
N THR A 61 -18.29 -12.07 -21.25
CA THR A 61 -19.75 -12.11 -21.14
C THR A 61 -20.31 -12.89 -22.34
N THR A 62 -21.29 -13.74 -22.08
CA THR A 62 -22.08 -14.45 -23.10
C THR A 62 -23.50 -13.91 -23.01
N LEU A 63 -24.13 -13.67 -24.16
CA LEU A 63 -25.50 -13.17 -24.28
C LEU A 63 -26.54 -14.22 -23.85
#